data_AF-Q8SVQ9-F1
#
_entry.id   AF-Q8SVQ9-F1
#
_cell.length_a   1.000
_cell.length_b   1.000
_cell.length_c   1.000
_cell.angle_alpha   90.00
_cell.angle_beta   90.00
_cell.angle_gamma   90.00
#
_symmetry.space_group_name_H-M   'P 1'
#
loop_
_entity.id
_entity.type
_entity.pdbx_description
1 polymer ?
#
loop_
_entity_poly.entity_id
_entity_poly.type
_entity_poly.pdbx_seq_one_letter_code
_entity_poly.pdbx_strand_id
1 'polypeptide(L)'
;MKDEGYEKVLKNNINEADMKCASCGWSGKMKIVDLGDVTENVICAFVCEKCGDKSVNFFEKMCDKRGSVRIECNFDSTEDLHREVNLSQLASVEITSENLSFKLSSTYPSIQNVESFLIQGKDQIKNLCGKEDITSGACGKVLGDSSVSKETCEKKLDDIQNLINNPKFKMTINDDFGLSRVAPVGKNVLELRDADVNELNDGKVKHIFKKKTQ
;
A
#
# COMPACT_ATOMS: atom_id res chain seq x y z
N MET A 1 11.98 10.47 37.17
CA MET A 1 11.18 11.18 36.14
C MET A 1 9.77 10.65 36.29
N LYS A 2 8.83 11.56 36.52
CA LYS A 2 7.47 11.27 36.99
C LYS A 2 6.63 10.65 35.88
N ASP A 3 5.71 9.77 36.27
CA ASP A 3 4.64 9.18 35.47
C ASP A 3 3.79 10.25 34.75
N GLU A 4 4.29 10.81 33.65
CA GLU A 4 3.38 11.27 32.61
C GLU A 4 2.79 10.00 31.99
N GLY A 5 1.66 9.60 32.57
CA GLY A 5 1.09 8.27 32.42
C GLY A 5 1.00 7.82 30.96
N TYR A 6 1.37 6.58 30.73
CA TYR A 6 1.31 5.87 29.44
C TYR A 6 0.05 6.16 28.62
N GLU A 7 -1.08 6.36 29.31
CA GLU A 7 -2.36 6.74 28.70
C GLU A 7 -2.31 8.05 27.88
N LYS A 8 -1.53 9.05 28.31
CA LYS A 8 -1.35 10.32 27.59
C LYS A 8 -0.49 10.12 26.33
N VAL A 9 0.55 9.29 26.42
CA VAL A 9 1.39 8.91 25.27
C VAL A 9 0.55 8.17 24.23
N LEU A 10 -0.24 7.18 24.67
CA LEU A 10 -1.14 6.44 23.79
C LEU A 10 -2.17 7.35 23.12
N LYS A 11 -2.83 8.25 23.87
CA LYS A 11 -3.80 9.20 23.30
C LYS A 11 -3.19 10.09 22.23
N ASN A 12 -1.93 10.50 22.39
CA ASN A 12 -1.22 11.34 21.42
C ASN A 12 -0.73 10.56 20.19
N ASN A 13 -0.62 9.23 20.29
CA ASN A 13 -0.09 8.37 19.23
C ASN A 13 -1.19 7.61 18.46
N ILE A 14 -2.45 8.01 18.62
CA ILE A 14 -3.56 7.51 17.81
C ILE A 14 -3.72 8.43 16.61
N ASN A 15 -3.54 7.87 15.42
CA ASN A 15 -3.85 8.51 14.16
C ASN A 15 -5.04 7.82 13.49
N GLU A 16 -5.80 8.56 12.70
CA GLU A 16 -6.88 8.01 11.88
C GLU A 16 -6.61 8.32 10.41
N ALA A 17 -6.88 7.36 9.53
CA ALA A 17 -6.73 7.51 8.09
C ALA A 17 -7.88 6.82 7.34
N ASP A 18 -8.22 7.38 6.18
CA ASP A 18 -9.10 6.72 5.22
C ASP A 18 -8.28 5.75 4.35
N MET A 19 -8.82 4.55 4.12
CA MET A 19 -8.20 3.52 3.30
C MET A 19 -9.25 2.78 2.46
N LYS A 20 -8.89 2.38 1.24
CA LYS A 20 -9.77 1.54 0.42
C LYS A 20 -9.87 0.14 1.02
N CYS A 21 -11.09 -0.35 1.16
CA CYS A 21 -11.38 -1.70 1.61
C CYS A 21 -10.95 -2.70 0.54
N ALA A 22 -10.07 -3.64 0.90
CA ALA A 22 -9.64 -4.71 -0.01
C ALA A 22 -10.81 -5.62 -0.43
N SER A 23 -11.84 -5.73 0.40
CA SER A 23 -13.00 -6.61 0.15
C SER A 23 -14.05 -6.02 -0.79
N CYS A 24 -14.26 -4.70 -0.78
CA CYS A 24 -15.34 -4.07 -1.56
C CYS A 24 -14.97 -2.77 -2.30
N GLY A 25 -13.74 -2.29 -2.18
CA GLY A 25 -13.25 -1.07 -2.83
C GLY A 25 -13.77 0.25 -2.26
N TRP A 26 -14.73 0.23 -1.32
CA TRP A 26 -15.23 1.45 -0.66
C TRP A 26 -14.24 1.96 0.40
N SER A 27 -14.34 3.25 0.74
CA SER A 27 -13.53 3.82 1.82
C SER A 27 -13.93 3.21 3.17
N GLY A 28 -12.94 2.80 3.96
CA GLY A 28 -13.07 2.43 5.36
C GLY A 28 -12.16 3.28 6.24
N LYS A 29 -12.38 3.18 7.55
CA LYS A 29 -11.62 3.92 8.57
C LYS A 29 -10.54 3.02 9.15
N MET A 30 -9.31 3.52 9.19
CA MET A 30 -8.19 2.88 9.84
C MET A 30 -7.74 3.70 11.04
N LYS A 31 -7.63 3.07 12.21
CA LYS A 31 -6.97 3.63 13.39
C LYS A 31 -5.58 3.03 13.51
N ILE A 32 -4.59 3.91 13.65
CA ILE A 32 -3.18 3.57 13.77
C ILE A 32 -2.76 3.94 15.19
N VAL A 33 -2.27 2.97 15.95
CA VAL A 33 -1.80 3.17 17.31
C VAL A 33 -0.33 2.81 17.39
N ASP A 34 0.51 3.83 17.60
CA ASP A 34 1.92 3.63 17.88
C ASP A 34 2.14 3.54 19.40
N LEU A 35 2.51 2.35 19.88
CA LEU A 35 2.76 2.10 21.31
C LEU A 35 4.12 2.64 21.79
N GLY A 36 4.82 3.45 20.98
CA GLY A 36 6.15 4.01 21.31
C GLY A 36 7.15 2.91 21.61
N ASP A 37 7.84 3.04 22.75
CA ASP A 37 8.89 2.12 23.21
C ASP A 37 8.34 0.83 23.88
N VAL A 38 7.01 0.67 24.03
CA VAL A 38 6.43 -0.55 24.64
C VAL A 38 6.62 -1.75 23.74
N THR A 39 6.44 -1.54 22.44
CA THR A 39 6.47 -2.61 21.45
C THR A 39 7.09 -2.13 20.16
N GLU A 40 7.77 -3.05 19.50
CA GLU A 40 8.34 -2.87 18.16
C GLU A 40 7.27 -2.94 17.05
N ASN A 41 5.98 -2.91 17.41
CA ASN A 41 4.87 -2.96 16.47
C ASN A 41 4.04 -1.67 16.45
N VAL A 42 3.47 -1.37 15.30
CA VAL A 42 2.35 -0.44 15.11
C VAL A 42 1.08 -1.27 14.95
N ILE A 43 0.02 -0.89 15.65
CA ILE A 43 -1.29 -1.54 15.53
C ILE A 43 -2.13 -0.75 14.53
N CYS A 44 -2.61 -1.42 13.49
CA CYS A 44 -3.56 -0.85 12.55
C CYS A 44 -4.88 -1.61 12.64
N ALA A 45 -5.94 -0.94 13.11
CA ALA A 45 -7.29 -1.46 13.16
C ALA A 45 -8.14 -0.83 12.05
N PHE A 46 -8.66 -1.65 11.14
CA PHE A 46 -9.48 -1.22 10.01
C PHE A 46 -10.93 -1.65 10.18
N VAL A 47 -11.86 -0.77 9.76
CA VAL A 47 -13.30 -1.05 9.68
C VAL A 47 -13.88 -0.46 8.39
N CYS A 48 -14.54 -1.29 7.59
CA CYS A 48 -15.38 -0.86 6.48
C CYS A 48 -16.86 -0.92 6.87
N GLU A 49 -17.51 0.24 7.00
CA GLU A 49 -18.94 0.30 7.33
C GLU A 49 -19.86 -0.16 6.19
N LYS A 50 -19.34 -0.22 4.95
CA LYS A 50 -20.14 -0.62 3.77
C LYS A 50 -20.35 -2.12 3.66
N CYS A 51 -19.29 -2.92 3.81
CA CYS A 51 -19.38 -4.37 3.71
C CYS A 51 -19.22 -5.10 5.05
N GLY A 52 -18.83 -4.39 6.12
CA GLY A 52 -18.63 -4.96 7.44
C GLY A 52 -17.25 -5.58 7.67
N ASP A 53 -16.34 -5.51 6.69
CA ASP A 53 -14.97 -6.01 6.80
C ASP A 53 -14.19 -5.29 7.92
N LYS A 54 -13.45 -6.07 8.72
CA LYS A 54 -12.73 -5.61 9.91
C LYS A 54 -11.44 -6.39 10.06
N SER A 55 -10.36 -5.69 10.40
CA SER A 55 -9.08 -6.32 10.69
C SER A 55 -8.30 -5.56 11.76
N VAL A 56 -7.44 -6.27 12.48
CA VAL A 56 -6.47 -5.70 13.41
C VAL A 56 -5.14 -6.35 13.11
N ASN A 57 -4.20 -5.56 12.62
CA ASN A 57 -2.89 -6.03 12.17
C ASN A 57 -1.78 -5.40 12.99
N PHE A 58 -0.72 -6.18 13.23
CA PHE A 58 0.47 -5.76 13.96
C PHE A 58 1.65 -5.70 12.98
N PHE A 59 2.11 -4.49 12.69
CA PHE A 59 3.19 -4.26 11.74
C PHE A 59 4.49 -3.93 12.47
N GLU A 60 5.56 -4.59 12.03
CA GLU A 60 6.92 -4.37 12.52
C GLU A 60 7.40 -2.95 12.23
N LYS A 61 8.12 -2.34 13.17
CA LYS A 61 8.83 -1.06 12.99
C LYS A 61 10.30 -1.26 12.64
N MET A 62 10.87 -2.40 13.02
CA MET A 62 12.29 -2.68 12.85
C MET A 62 12.60 -3.14 11.43
N CYS A 63 13.79 -2.79 10.94
CA CYS A 63 14.23 -3.22 9.61
C CYS A 63 14.34 -4.75 9.52
N ASP A 64 14.01 -5.31 8.36
CA ASP A 64 14.31 -6.69 8.03
C ASP A 64 15.83 -6.92 8.06
N LYS A 65 16.26 -8.05 8.63
CA LYS A 65 17.67 -8.42 8.75
C LYS A 65 18.36 -8.58 7.39
N ARG A 66 17.60 -8.81 6.32
CA ARG A 66 18.09 -8.91 4.94
C ARG A 66 18.38 -7.53 4.32
N GLY A 67 17.94 -6.43 4.94
CA GLY A 67 18.08 -5.06 4.45
C GLY A 67 16.90 -4.60 3.60
N SER A 68 17.09 -3.61 2.74
CA SER A 68 16.01 -3.06 1.91
C SER A 68 15.51 -4.08 0.89
N VAL A 69 14.26 -3.95 0.46
CA VAL A 69 13.66 -4.83 -0.56
C VAL A 69 13.15 -4.02 -1.73
N ARG A 70 13.47 -4.49 -2.94
CA ARG A 70 12.80 -4.10 -4.18
C ARG A 70 11.97 -5.27 -4.66
N ILE A 71 10.67 -5.07 -4.82
CA ILE A 71 9.74 -6.10 -5.31
C ILE A 71 9.35 -5.75 -6.73
N GLU A 72 9.61 -6.64 -7.67
CA GLU A 72 9.29 -6.47 -9.09
C GLU A 72 8.16 -7.42 -9.46
N CYS A 73 7.05 -6.86 -9.96
CA CYS A 73 5.87 -7.61 -10.32
C CYS A 73 5.49 -7.35 -11.78
N ASN A 74 5.12 -8.40 -12.52
CA ASN A 74 4.53 -8.30 -13.85
C ASN A 74 3.15 -8.95 -13.83
N PHE A 75 2.09 -8.16 -13.88
CA PHE A 75 0.72 -8.64 -13.77
C PHE A 75 0.02 -8.57 -15.11
N ASP A 76 -0.59 -9.68 -15.50
CA ASP A 76 -1.27 -9.85 -16.79
C ASP A 76 -2.59 -10.64 -16.70
N SER A 77 -3.08 -10.85 -15.48
CA SER A 77 -4.33 -11.56 -15.21
C SER A 77 -5.16 -10.86 -14.14
N THR A 78 -6.48 -11.06 -14.17
CA THR A 78 -7.39 -10.55 -13.13
C THR A 78 -7.13 -11.20 -11.77
N GLU A 79 -6.63 -12.44 -11.73
CA GLU A 79 -6.22 -13.12 -10.50
C GLU A 79 -5.09 -12.37 -9.77
N ASP A 80 -4.17 -11.75 -10.52
CA ASP A 80 -3.08 -10.96 -9.94
C ASP A 80 -3.61 -9.73 -9.16
N LEU A 81 -4.77 -9.19 -9.54
CA LEU A 81 -5.38 -8.04 -8.85
C LEU A 81 -5.79 -8.38 -7.41
N HIS A 82 -6.02 -9.66 -7.11
CA HIS A 82 -6.42 -10.15 -5.80
C HIS A 82 -5.23 -10.51 -4.89
N ARG A 83 -3.98 -10.39 -5.35
CA ARG A 83 -2.80 -10.63 -4.51
C ARG A 83 -2.77 -9.66 -3.34
N GLU A 84 -2.59 -10.19 -2.14
CA GLU A 84 -2.37 -9.37 -0.95
C GLU A 84 -0.97 -8.77 -0.97
N VAL A 85 -0.89 -7.49 -0.59
CA VAL A 85 0.32 -6.70 -0.50
C VAL A 85 0.39 -6.14 0.91
N ASN A 86 1.42 -6.54 1.66
CA ASN A 86 1.83 -5.87 2.88
C ASN A 86 2.77 -4.74 2.45
N LEU A 87 2.32 -3.50 2.61
CA LEU A 87 3.12 -2.32 2.31
C LEU A 87 3.61 -1.72 3.62
N SER A 88 4.92 -1.60 3.78
CA SER A 88 5.53 -1.01 4.96
C SER A 88 5.29 0.51 5.02
N GLN A 89 5.61 1.11 6.17
CA GLN A 89 5.61 2.56 6.30
C GLN A 89 6.68 3.18 5.39
N LEU A 90 6.37 4.28 4.71
CA LEU A 90 7.26 5.02 3.80
C LEU A 90 7.69 4.26 2.53
N ALA A 91 7.24 3.03 2.33
CA ALA A 91 7.45 2.33 1.07
C ALA A 91 6.78 3.06 -0.10
N SER A 92 7.35 2.89 -1.29
CA SER A 92 6.80 3.45 -2.52
C SER A 92 6.38 2.36 -3.50
N VAL A 93 5.24 2.58 -4.15
CA VAL A 93 4.69 1.70 -5.19
C VAL A 93 4.69 2.48 -6.50
N GLU A 94 5.31 1.94 -7.53
CA GLU A 94 5.32 2.49 -8.88
C GLU A 94 4.60 1.53 -9.81
N ILE A 95 3.59 2.02 -10.52
CA ILE A 95 2.82 1.26 -11.51
C ILE A 95 3.14 1.83 -12.88
N THR A 96 3.53 0.96 -13.81
CA THR A 96 3.90 1.32 -15.18
C THR A 96 3.22 0.40 -16.18
N SER A 97 2.61 0.98 -17.19
CA SER A 97 2.09 0.32 -18.39
C SER A 97 2.56 1.08 -19.63
N GLU A 98 2.07 0.69 -20.82
CA GLU A 98 2.45 1.32 -22.09
C GLU A 98 2.15 2.82 -22.12
N ASN A 99 0.98 3.24 -21.61
CA ASN A 99 0.49 4.62 -21.70
C ASN A 99 0.35 5.33 -20.35
N LEU A 100 0.65 4.64 -19.25
CA LEU A 100 0.42 5.15 -17.90
C LEU A 100 1.61 4.85 -16.99
N SER A 101 2.02 5.86 -16.22
CA SER A 101 2.93 5.69 -15.09
C SER A 101 2.48 6.57 -13.93
N PHE A 102 2.44 6.00 -12.73
CA PHE A 102 2.19 6.75 -11.50
C PHE A 102 2.88 6.09 -10.31
N LYS A 103 3.10 6.91 -9.27
CA LYS A 103 3.77 6.50 -8.04
C LYS A 103 2.93 6.87 -6.83
N LEU A 104 2.82 5.92 -5.90
CA LEU A 104 2.18 6.04 -4.60
C LEU A 104 3.25 5.89 -3.51
N SER A 105 3.02 6.50 -2.36
CA SER A 105 3.89 6.39 -1.19
C SER A 105 3.05 6.16 0.07
N SER A 106 3.43 5.17 0.86
CA SER A 106 2.77 4.77 2.09
C SER A 106 3.09 5.72 3.24
N THR A 107 2.06 6.26 3.89
CA THR A 107 2.22 7.00 5.16
C THR A 107 2.20 6.05 6.35
N TYR A 108 1.39 4.98 6.27
CA TYR A 108 1.18 4.00 7.34
C TYR A 108 1.22 2.58 6.78
N PRO A 109 1.73 1.60 7.54
CA PRO A 109 1.74 0.22 7.08
C PRO A 109 0.31 -0.29 6.91
N SER A 110 0.09 -1.07 5.84
CA SER A 110 -1.24 -1.56 5.49
C SER A 110 -1.18 -2.86 4.70
N ILE A 111 -2.29 -3.60 4.74
CA ILE A 111 -2.55 -4.72 3.83
C ILE A 111 -3.60 -4.26 2.84
N GLN A 112 -3.27 -4.39 1.56
CA GLN A 112 -4.14 -4.04 0.44
C GLN A 112 -4.05 -5.13 -0.62
N ASN A 113 -4.99 -5.16 -1.56
CA ASN A 113 -4.82 -5.97 -2.77
C ASN A 113 -4.17 -5.12 -3.88
N VAL A 114 -3.66 -5.78 -4.92
CA VAL A 114 -3.06 -5.09 -6.08
C VAL A 114 -4.05 -4.11 -6.72
N GLU A 115 -5.32 -4.49 -6.83
CA GLU A 115 -6.40 -3.64 -7.36
C GLU A 115 -6.52 -2.29 -6.64
N SER A 116 -6.35 -2.28 -5.31
CA SER A 116 -6.48 -1.08 -4.49
C SER A 116 -5.51 0.02 -4.91
N PHE A 117 -4.32 -0.33 -5.41
CA PHE A 117 -3.36 0.66 -5.92
C PHE A 117 -3.82 1.29 -7.24
N LEU A 118 -4.47 0.53 -8.12
CA LEU A 118 -5.07 1.06 -9.36
C LEU A 118 -6.23 2.00 -9.03
N ILE A 119 -7.09 1.63 -8.08
CA ILE A 119 -8.19 2.48 -7.61
C ILE A 119 -7.66 3.77 -6.98
N GLN A 120 -6.62 3.68 -6.15
CA GLN A 120 -5.97 4.86 -5.57
C GLN A 120 -5.36 5.77 -6.64
N GLY A 121 -4.69 5.19 -7.65
CA GLY A 121 -4.21 5.93 -8.80
C GLY A 121 -5.34 6.63 -9.56
N LYS A 122 -6.48 5.95 -9.77
CA LYS A 122 -7.67 6.50 -10.42
C LYS A 122 -8.20 7.72 -9.66
N ASP A 123 -8.33 7.60 -8.34
CA ASP A 123 -8.85 8.68 -7.50
C ASP A 123 -7.90 9.87 -7.46
N GLN A 124 -6.58 9.64 -7.38
CA GLN A 124 -5.60 10.73 -7.47
C GLN A 124 -5.62 11.45 -8.81
N ILE A 125 -5.79 10.72 -9.92
CA ILE A 125 -5.94 11.35 -11.23
C ILE A 125 -7.22 12.17 -11.27
N LYS A 126 -8.36 11.65 -10.79
CA LYS A 126 -9.61 12.44 -10.71
C LYS A 126 -9.43 13.75 -9.92
N ASN A 127 -8.71 13.71 -8.80
CA ASN A 127 -8.40 14.89 -8.00
C ASN A 127 -7.56 15.91 -8.79
N LEU A 128 -6.49 15.46 -9.46
CA LEU A 128 -5.65 16.32 -10.30
C LEU A 128 -6.41 16.92 -11.49
N CYS A 129 -7.41 16.22 -11.98
CA CYS A 129 -8.29 16.66 -13.07
C CYS A 129 -9.41 17.59 -12.61
N GLY A 130 -9.42 17.99 -11.33
CA GLY A 130 -10.41 18.90 -10.74
C GLY A 130 -11.82 18.31 -10.69
N LYS A 131 -11.96 16.98 -10.71
CA LYS A 131 -13.27 16.34 -10.73
C LYS A 131 -13.88 16.14 -9.32
N GLU A 132 -13.11 16.00 -8.23
CA GLU A 132 -13.60 15.97 -6.82
C GLU A 132 -12.49 16.33 -5.79
N ASP A 133 -12.87 16.87 -4.61
CA ASP A 133 -12.03 17.00 -3.40
C ASP A 133 -12.09 15.70 -2.57
N ILE A 134 -11.31 14.68 -2.93
CA ILE A 134 -11.18 13.47 -2.09
C ILE A 134 -9.91 13.57 -1.24
N THR A 135 -10.10 13.48 0.08
CA THR A 135 -9.06 13.50 1.11
C THR A 135 -7.94 12.50 0.80
N SER A 136 -6.69 12.95 1.01
CA SER A 136 -5.48 12.14 1.01
C SER A 136 -5.63 10.95 1.97
N GLY A 137 -5.85 9.75 1.43
CA GLY A 137 -5.86 8.50 2.19
C GLY A 137 -4.47 8.14 2.74
N ALA A 138 -4.34 6.94 3.33
CA ALA A 138 -3.10 6.43 3.92
C ALA A 138 -1.87 6.41 2.97
N CYS A 139 -2.10 6.56 1.67
CA CYS A 139 -1.10 6.74 0.62
C CYS A 139 -1.41 8.02 -0.15
N GLY A 140 -0.50 9.01 -0.24
CA GLY A 140 -0.65 10.02 -1.29
C GLY A 140 0.07 11.37 -1.17
N LYS A 141 1.24 11.46 -1.81
CA LYS A 141 1.64 12.65 -2.58
C LYS A 141 2.12 12.18 -3.97
N VAL A 142 1.49 12.65 -5.04
CA VAL A 142 2.03 12.47 -6.40
C VAL A 142 3.14 13.50 -6.61
N LEU A 143 4.29 13.06 -7.10
CA LEU A 143 5.33 13.94 -7.63
C LEU A 143 5.07 14.09 -9.14
N GLY A 144 4.38 15.15 -9.56
CA GLY A 144 4.08 15.41 -10.98
C GLY A 144 3.57 16.83 -11.22
N ASP A 145 4.07 17.46 -12.30
CA ASP A 145 3.87 18.87 -12.63
C ASP A 145 2.41 19.29 -12.84
N SER A 146 2.13 20.50 -12.37
CA SER A 146 0.86 21.22 -12.43
C SER A 146 0.41 21.49 -13.89
N SER A 147 -0.89 21.27 -14.15
CA SER A 147 -1.66 21.49 -15.41
C SER A 147 -1.70 20.32 -16.41
N VAL A 148 -2.48 19.29 -16.06
CA VAL A 148 -2.90 18.24 -17.02
C VAL A 148 -4.16 18.69 -17.75
N SER A 149 -4.18 18.65 -19.09
CA SER A 149 -5.38 19.00 -19.87
C SER A 149 -6.51 18.01 -19.60
N LYS A 150 -7.77 18.47 -19.67
CA LYS A 150 -8.98 17.66 -19.41
C LYS A 150 -9.06 16.39 -20.30
N GLU A 151 -8.61 16.49 -21.54
CA GLU A 151 -8.55 15.36 -22.48
C GLU A 151 -7.50 14.32 -22.07
N THR A 152 -6.33 14.77 -21.58
CA THR A 152 -5.27 13.87 -21.09
C THR A 152 -5.72 13.14 -19.81
N CYS A 153 -6.47 13.84 -18.98
CA CYS A 153 -7.10 13.30 -17.79
C CYS A 153 -8.06 12.14 -18.07
N GLU A 154 -8.97 12.34 -19.03
CA GLU A 154 -9.95 11.31 -19.40
C GLU A 154 -9.28 10.08 -20.01
N LYS A 155 -8.29 10.27 -20.89
CA LYS A 155 -7.48 9.16 -21.42
C LYS A 155 -6.79 8.37 -20.31
N LYS A 156 -6.15 9.03 -19.34
CA LYS A 156 -5.50 8.34 -18.22
C LYS A 156 -6.48 7.58 -17.33
N LEU A 157 -7.70 8.08 -17.14
CA LEU A 157 -8.74 7.38 -16.39
C LEU A 157 -9.23 6.14 -17.13
N ASP A 158 -9.39 6.22 -18.45
CA ASP A 158 -9.72 5.08 -19.30
C ASP A 158 -8.59 4.05 -19.30
N ASP A 159 -7.33 4.49 -19.35
CA ASP A 159 -6.16 3.60 -19.25
C ASP A 159 -6.15 2.84 -17.93
N ILE A 160 -6.42 3.49 -16.79
CA ILE A 160 -6.54 2.79 -15.50
C ILE A 160 -7.71 1.80 -15.52
N GLN A 161 -8.85 2.20 -16.07
CA GLN A 161 -10.02 1.31 -16.15
C GLN A 161 -9.71 0.08 -17.01
N ASN A 162 -8.93 0.24 -18.08
CA ASN A 162 -8.44 -0.86 -18.90
C ASN A 162 -7.48 -1.76 -18.11
N LEU A 163 -6.61 -1.21 -17.28
CA LEU A 163 -5.73 -2.01 -16.41
C LEU A 163 -6.48 -2.82 -15.36
N ILE A 164 -7.63 -2.34 -14.87
CA ILE A 164 -8.48 -3.09 -13.94
C ILE A 164 -9.20 -4.24 -14.68
N ASN A 165 -9.68 -4.00 -15.90
CA ASN A 165 -10.45 -5.00 -16.66
C ASN A 165 -9.57 -6.03 -17.38
N ASN A 166 -8.40 -5.61 -17.87
CA ASN A 166 -7.44 -6.42 -18.59
C ASN A 166 -6.02 -6.06 -18.12
N PRO A 167 -5.59 -6.57 -16.96
CA PRO A 167 -4.29 -6.27 -16.39
C PRO A 167 -3.17 -6.53 -17.39
N LYS A 168 -2.31 -5.53 -17.58
CA LYS A 168 -1.06 -5.65 -18.31
C LYS A 168 -0.12 -4.52 -17.89
N PHE A 169 0.47 -4.68 -16.71
CA PHE A 169 1.32 -3.64 -16.12
C PHE A 169 2.42 -4.23 -15.24
N LYS A 170 3.42 -3.41 -14.98
CA LYS A 170 4.45 -3.70 -13.98
C LYS A 170 4.16 -2.91 -12.73
N MET A 171 4.34 -3.56 -11.58
CA MET A 171 4.31 -2.91 -10.28
C MET A 171 5.67 -3.10 -9.61
N THR A 172 6.25 -2.01 -9.14
CA THR A 172 7.52 -2.03 -8.40
C THR A 172 7.29 -1.46 -7.02
N ILE A 173 7.69 -2.19 -5.98
CA ILE A 173 7.71 -1.69 -4.60
C ILE A 173 9.15 -1.46 -4.20
N ASN A 174 9.47 -0.27 -3.69
CA ASN A 174 10.76 0.02 -3.06
C ASN A 174 10.51 0.32 -1.58
N ASP A 175 11.17 -0.45 -0.72
CA ASP A 175 11.04 -0.37 0.73
C ASP A 175 12.41 -0.48 1.40
N ASP A 176 12.86 0.64 1.97
CA ASP A 176 14.16 0.77 2.61
C ASP A 176 14.26 0.00 3.95
N PHE A 177 13.12 -0.36 4.54
CA PHE A 177 13.05 -1.16 5.76
C PHE A 177 12.98 -2.67 5.48
N GLY A 178 12.67 -3.08 4.25
CA GLY A 178 12.67 -4.50 3.87
C GLY A 178 11.46 -5.31 4.33
N LEU A 179 10.38 -4.66 4.78
CA LEU A 179 9.23 -5.31 5.42
C LEU A 179 8.07 -5.61 4.47
N SER A 180 8.04 -4.96 3.31
CA SER A 180 6.98 -5.11 2.32
C SER A 180 7.01 -6.48 1.66
N ARG A 181 5.83 -7.01 1.32
CA ARG A 181 5.65 -8.33 0.70
C ARG A 181 4.50 -8.29 -0.29
N VAL A 182 4.58 -9.10 -1.34
CA VAL A 182 3.46 -9.41 -2.24
C VAL A 182 3.25 -10.92 -2.22
N ALA A 183 2.06 -11.36 -1.84
CA ALA A 183 1.75 -12.77 -1.72
C ALA A 183 1.52 -13.44 -3.10
N PRO A 184 1.80 -14.75 -3.23
CA PRO A 184 1.21 -15.58 -4.28
C PRO A 184 -0.32 -15.49 -4.27
N VAL A 185 -0.96 -15.70 -5.42
CA VAL A 185 -2.43 -15.69 -5.52
C VAL A 185 -3.05 -16.65 -4.51
N GLY A 186 -4.05 -16.17 -3.76
CA GLY A 186 -4.78 -16.97 -2.76
C GLY A 186 -4.02 -17.24 -1.46
N LYS A 187 -2.83 -16.65 -1.27
CA LYS A 187 -2.08 -16.72 -0.01
C LYS A 187 -2.27 -15.45 0.80
N ASN A 188 -2.29 -15.61 2.13
CA ASN A 188 -2.33 -14.49 3.05
C ASN A 188 -0.92 -13.91 3.23
N VAL A 189 -0.78 -12.59 3.09
CA VAL A 189 0.55 -11.94 3.11
C VAL A 189 1.18 -11.91 4.51
N LEU A 190 0.37 -11.93 5.58
CA LEU A 190 0.89 -11.94 6.96
C LEU A 190 1.49 -13.28 7.35
N GLU A 191 0.93 -14.38 6.83
CA GLU A 191 1.50 -15.72 7.03
C GLU A 191 2.89 -15.88 6.40
N LEU A 192 3.23 -15.00 5.45
CA LEU A 192 4.47 -15.05 4.69
C LEU A 192 5.54 -14.06 5.19
N ARG A 193 5.33 -13.41 6.34
CA ARG A 193 6.26 -12.40 6.90
C ARG A 193 7.68 -12.96 7.05
N ASP A 194 7.77 -14.15 7.64
CA ASP A 194 9.00 -14.88 7.95
C ASP A 194 9.38 -15.92 6.90
N ALA A 195 8.62 -16.00 5.81
CA ALA A 195 8.85 -16.98 4.76
C ALA A 195 10.18 -16.74 4.03
N ASP A 196 10.75 -17.83 3.50
CA ASP A 196 11.90 -17.74 2.63
C ASP A 196 11.55 -16.94 1.36
N VAL A 197 12.54 -16.25 0.79
CA VAL A 197 12.35 -15.43 -0.41
C VAL A 197 11.81 -16.27 -1.58
N ASN A 198 12.15 -17.56 -1.64
CA ASN A 198 11.65 -18.46 -2.68
C ASN A 198 10.16 -18.79 -2.52
N GLU A 199 9.62 -18.76 -1.30
CA GLU A 199 8.19 -18.98 -1.04
C GLU A 199 7.34 -17.74 -1.37
N LEU A 200 7.97 -16.57 -1.31
CA LEU A 200 7.38 -15.28 -1.70
C LEU A 200 7.37 -15.05 -3.21
N ASN A 201 8.25 -15.73 -3.94
CA ASN A 201 8.44 -15.51 -5.37
C ASN A 201 7.64 -16.51 -6.20
N ASP A 202 7.16 -16.05 -7.34
CA ASP A 202 6.55 -16.89 -8.36
C ASP A 202 6.91 -16.38 -9.75
N GLY A 203 6.23 -16.87 -10.80
CA GLY A 203 6.49 -16.42 -12.18
C GLY A 203 6.16 -14.94 -12.45
N LYS A 204 5.48 -14.26 -11.53
CA LYS A 204 5.00 -12.88 -11.66
C LYS A 204 5.69 -11.94 -10.69
N VAL A 205 6.07 -12.42 -9.50
CA VAL A 205 6.56 -11.61 -8.38
C VAL A 205 7.98 -12.04 -8.00
N LYS A 206 8.87 -11.04 -7.85
CA LYS A 206 10.25 -11.25 -7.41
C LYS A 206 10.66 -10.24 -6.33
N HIS A 207 11.00 -10.74 -5.14
CA HIS A 207 11.55 -9.98 -4.02
C HIS A 207 13.08 -9.98 -4.09
N ILE A 208 13.68 -8.80 -4.16
CA ILE A 208 15.13 -8.59 -4.30
C ILE A 208 15.62 -7.82 -3.09
N PHE A 209 16.21 -8.53 -2.13
CA PHE A 209 16.78 -7.92 -0.93
C PHE A 209 18.21 -7.41 -1.17
N LYS A 210 18.53 -6.26 -0.58
CA LYS A 210 19.87 -5.67 -0.58
C LYS A 210 20.30 -5.43 0.85
N LYS A 211 21.41 -6.04 1.25
CA LYS A 211 22.03 -5.77 2.56
C LYS A 211 22.35 -4.29 2.66
N LYS A 212 22.05 -3.67 3.80
CA LYS A 212 22.62 -2.37 4.15
C LYS A 212 24.15 -2.55 4.18
N THR A 213 24.86 -1.81 3.34
CA THR A 213 26.32 -1.64 3.49
C THR A 213 26.55 -1.11 4.90
N GLN A 214 27.30 -1.86 5.71
CA GLN A 214 27.76 -1.42 7.03
C GLN A 214 28.61 -0.17 6.91
#